data_AF-A0AA40ST52-F1
#
_entry.id   AF-A0AA40ST52-F1
#
_cell.length_a   1.000
_cell.length_b   1.000
_cell.length_c   1.000
_cell.angle_alpha   90.00
_cell.angle_beta   90.00
_cell.angle_gamma   90.00
#
_symmetry.space_group_name_H-M   'P 1'
#
loop_
_entity.id
_entity.type
_entity.pdbx_description
1 polymer ?
#
loop_
_entity_poly.entity_id
_entity_poly.type
_entity_poly.pdbx_seq_one_letter_code
_entity_poly.pdbx_strand_id
1 'polypeptide(L)'
;MGVKDSTRQFVRERAKYLCEYCHSPERSSSDRFTIDHLIPQSLGGSDEDDNLALACRRCNERRYNFTTGVDAQTQQEVALFNPRQQAWVDHFIWTGDGLKIIGKSPTGRATCHRLDINDEFHNQGFIQESRQLWIQGGWHPPVDDPRL
;
A
#
# COMPACT_ATOMS: atom_id res chain seq x y z
N MET A 1 2.35 16.91 -18.54
CA MET A 1 2.85 17.44 -17.26
C MET A 1 2.74 16.33 -16.24
N GLY A 2 3.71 16.22 -15.33
CA GLY A 2 3.68 15.21 -14.27
C GLY A 2 3.88 15.88 -12.92
N VAL A 3 3.62 15.12 -11.85
CA VAL A 3 3.71 15.58 -10.46
C VAL A 3 5.03 16.29 -10.17
N LYS A 4 4.95 17.56 -9.74
CA LYS A 4 6.09 18.43 -9.39
C LYS A 4 6.89 17.85 -8.22
N ASP A 5 8.21 18.06 -8.21
CA ASP A 5 9.09 17.52 -7.16
C ASP A 5 8.71 17.97 -5.74
N SER A 6 8.25 19.22 -5.57
CA SER A 6 7.73 19.71 -4.29
C SER A 6 6.53 18.89 -3.81
N THR A 7 5.62 18.54 -4.71
CA THR A 7 4.45 17.69 -4.41
C THR A 7 4.89 16.27 -4.11
N ARG A 8 5.85 15.72 -4.87
CA ARG A 8 6.42 14.38 -4.60
C ARG A 8 7.04 14.31 -3.21
N GLN A 9 7.77 15.36 -2.79
CA GLN A 9 8.38 15.43 -1.47
C GLN A 9 7.31 15.54 -0.37
N PHE A 10 6.32 16.42 -0.55
CA PHE A 10 5.20 16.55 0.38
C PHE A 10 4.46 15.23 0.61
N VAL A 11 4.13 14.50 -0.47
CA VAL A 11 3.48 13.18 -0.37
C VAL A 11 4.34 12.18 0.42
N ARG A 12 5.67 12.18 0.23
CA ARG A 12 6.58 11.31 0.98
C ARG A 12 6.59 11.60 2.48
N GLU A 13 6.73 12.87 2.84
CA GLU A 13 6.77 13.31 4.24
C GLU A 13 5.47 13.00 4.94
N ARG A 14 4.34 13.30 4.29
CA ARG A 14 2.98 12.98 4.78
C ARG A 14 2.80 11.48 5.02
N ALA A 15 3.33 10.64 4.14
CA ALA A 15 3.30 9.19 4.27
C ALA A 15 4.33 8.62 5.26
N LYS A 16 5.11 9.47 5.94
CA LYS A 16 6.24 9.07 6.81
C LYS A 16 7.24 8.13 6.10
N TYR A 17 7.40 8.28 4.78
CA TYR A 17 8.20 7.39 3.94
C TYR A 17 7.77 5.92 3.99
N LEU A 18 6.48 5.65 4.24
CA LEU A 18 5.87 4.32 4.15
C LEU A 18 5.00 4.23 2.89
N CYS A 19 4.98 3.07 2.24
CA CYS A 19 3.97 2.79 1.23
C CYS A 19 2.59 2.89 1.88
N GLU A 20 1.71 3.76 1.40
CA GLU A 20 0.40 4.01 2.03
C GLU A 20 -0.57 2.82 1.92
N TYR A 21 -0.22 1.78 1.16
CA TYR A 21 -0.99 0.54 1.06
C TYR A 21 -0.44 -0.57 1.97
N CYS A 22 0.84 -0.91 1.82
CA CYS A 22 1.44 -2.07 2.50
C CYS A 22 2.36 -1.71 3.67
N HIS A 23 2.52 -0.43 3.96
CA HIS A 23 3.34 0.09 5.06
C HIS A 23 4.80 -0.41 5.08
N SER A 24 5.29 -0.96 3.96
CA SER A 24 6.73 -1.15 3.73
C SER A 24 7.42 0.22 3.72
N PRO A 25 8.59 0.38 4.35
CA PRO A 25 9.29 1.67 4.36
C PRO A 25 10.11 1.86 3.09
N GLU A 26 10.19 3.08 2.57
CA GLU A 26 10.92 3.42 1.33
C GLU A 26 12.39 2.99 1.41
N ARG A 27 13.00 3.13 2.60
CA ARG A 27 14.37 2.69 2.87
C ARG A 27 14.62 1.18 2.75
N SER A 28 13.58 0.36 2.62
CA SER A 28 13.72 -1.08 2.38
C SER A 28 13.97 -1.41 0.91
N SER A 29 13.97 -0.41 0.02
CA SER A 29 14.19 -0.57 -1.41
C SER A 29 15.45 0.17 -1.84
N SER A 30 16.11 -0.35 -2.87
CA SER A 30 17.24 0.32 -3.53
C SER A 30 16.79 1.57 -4.30
N ASP A 31 15.54 1.60 -4.75
CA ASP A 31 14.94 2.71 -5.47
C ASP A 31 13.92 3.43 -4.60
N ARG A 32 13.75 4.73 -4.85
CA ARG A 32 12.66 5.50 -4.23
C ARG A 32 11.31 4.95 -4.65
N PHE A 33 10.35 5.06 -3.75
CA PHE A 33 8.96 4.75 -4.05
C PHE A 33 8.38 5.75 -5.04
N THR A 34 7.34 5.29 -5.72
CA THR A 34 6.63 6.04 -6.76
C THR A 34 5.47 6.81 -6.17
N ILE A 35 5.02 7.85 -6.89
CA ILE A 35 3.77 8.52 -6.60
C ILE A 35 2.67 7.84 -7.41
N ASP A 36 1.64 7.37 -6.73
CA ASP A 36 0.47 6.73 -7.31
C ASP A 36 -0.73 7.67 -7.29
N HIS A 37 -1.59 7.58 -8.31
CA HIS A 37 -2.79 8.38 -8.48
C HIS A 37 -4.02 7.57 -8.06
N LEU A 38 -4.71 8.01 -7.01
CA LEU A 38 -5.86 7.34 -6.38
C LEU A 38 -7.08 7.28 -7.30
N ILE A 39 -7.29 8.33 -8.08
CA ILE A 39 -7.99 8.29 -9.35
C ILE A 39 -6.90 8.29 -10.41
N PRO A 40 -6.72 7.20 -11.19
CA PRO A 40 -5.70 7.12 -12.22
C PRO A 40 -5.81 8.25 -13.24
N GLN A 41 -4.66 8.71 -13.77
CA GLN A 41 -4.65 9.72 -14.83
C GLN A 41 -5.43 9.29 -16.07
N SER A 42 -5.43 7.99 -16.41
CA SER A 42 -6.23 7.43 -17.50
C SER A 42 -7.75 7.58 -17.30
N LEU A 43 -8.18 7.85 -16.07
CA LEU A 43 -9.57 8.10 -15.68
C LEU A 43 -9.80 9.57 -15.30
N GLY A 44 -8.87 10.47 -15.65
CA GLY A 44 -8.99 11.92 -15.42
C GLY A 44 -8.53 12.41 -14.05
N GLY A 45 -7.78 11.61 -13.28
CA GLY A 45 -7.24 12.05 -11.99
C GLY A 45 -6.23 13.18 -12.08
N SER A 46 -6.23 14.05 -11.07
CA SER A 46 -5.34 15.22 -10.95
C SER A 46 -3.95 14.87 -10.42
N ASP A 47 -2.98 15.77 -10.64
CA ASP A 47 -1.65 15.73 -10.00
C ASP A 47 -1.62 16.46 -8.64
N GLU A 48 -2.79 16.80 -8.08
CA GLU A 48 -2.94 17.48 -6.79
C GLU A 48 -2.75 16.48 -5.63
N ASP A 49 -2.19 16.94 -4.51
CA ASP A 49 -1.75 16.04 -3.43
C ASP A 49 -2.87 15.22 -2.78
N ASP A 50 -4.13 15.68 -2.88
CA ASP A 50 -5.33 14.98 -2.42
C ASP A 50 -5.72 13.78 -3.30
N ASN A 51 -5.14 13.64 -4.49
CA ASN A 51 -5.28 12.48 -5.37
C ASN A 51 -4.03 11.59 -5.40
N LEU A 52 -3.00 11.93 -4.63
CA LEU A 52 -1.72 11.21 -4.69
C LEU A 52 -1.48 10.37 -3.44
N ALA A 53 -0.81 9.23 -3.61
CA ALA A 53 -0.33 8.37 -2.54
C ALA A 53 1.13 7.96 -2.77
N LEU A 54 1.91 7.80 -1.70
CA LEU A 54 3.23 7.16 -1.78
C LEU A 54 3.04 5.65 -1.91
N ALA A 55 3.59 5.05 -2.98
CA ALA A 55 3.44 3.62 -3.24
C ALA A 55 4.78 2.98 -3.59
N CYS A 56 5.09 1.84 -2.96
CA CYS A 56 6.18 1.00 -3.43
C CYS A 56 5.88 0.49 -4.85
N ARG A 57 6.94 0.17 -5.61
CA ARG A 57 6.80 -0.28 -7.01
C ARG A 57 5.80 -1.43 -7.16
N ARG A 58 5.85 -2.43 -6.26
CA ARG A 58 4.94 -3.59 -6.27
C ARG A 58 3.48 -3.19 -6.13
N CYS A 59 3.15 -2.34 -5.15
CA CYS A 59 1.77 -1.91 -4.93
C CYS A 59 1.27 -1.04 -6.08
N ASN A 60 2.09 -0.11 -6.57
CA ASN A 60 1.71 0.77 -7.67
C ASN A 60 1.46 -0.01 -8.97
N GLU A 61 2.41 -0.83 -9.39
CA GLU A 61 2.27 -1.64 -10.62
C GLU A 61 1.08 -2.58 -10.56
N ARG A 62 0.82 -3.19 -9.40
CA ARG A 62 -0.33 -4.08 -9.25
C ARG A 62 -1.63 -3.31 -9.23
N ARG A 63 -1.73 -2.18 -8.51
CA ARG A 63 -2.93 -1.35 -8.53
C ARG A 63 -3.22 -0.83 -9.95
N TYR A 64 -2.19 -0.42 -10.68
CA TYR A 64 -2.28 0.07 -12.05
C TYR A 64 -3.35 1.17 -12.18
N ASN A 65 -4.33 0.99 -13.06
CA ASN A 65 -5.45 1.93 -13.24
C ASN A 65 -6.75 1.47 -12.55
N PHE A 66 -6.67 0.55 -11.59
CA PHE A 66 -7.86 0.02 -10.93
C PHE A 66 -8.20 0.84 -9.70
N THR A 67 -9.49 1.17 -9.56
CA THR A 67 -10.06 1.85 -8.39
C THR A 67 -10.88 0.90 -7.53
N THR A 68 -11.16 -0.31 -8.03
CA THR A 68 -11.93 -1.36 -7.39
C THR A 68 -11.16 -2.69 -7.36
N GLY A 69 -11.59 -3.59 -6.50
CA GLY A 69 -11.11 -4.96 -6.42
C GLY A 69 -12.17 -5.89 -5.85
N VAL A 70 -11.98 -7.19 -6.04
CA VAL A 70 -12.89 -8.21 -5.51
C VAL A 70 -12.51 -8.52 -4.06
N ASP A 71 -13.47 -8.38 -3.14
CA ASP A 71 -13.33 -8.88 -1.77
C ASP A 71 -13.28 -10.41 -1.78
N ALA A 72 -12.14 -10.98 -1.40
CA ALA A 72 -11.90 -12.42 -1.44
C ALA A 72 -12.90 -13.25 -0.59
N GLN A 73 -13.55 -12.66 0.42
CA GLN A 73 -14.58 -13.38 1.20
C GLN A 73 -15.96 -13.30 0.57
N THR A 74 -16.42 -12.11 0.19
CA THR A 74 -17.80 -11.90 -0.26
C THR A 74 -17.96 -12.05 -1.78
N GLN A 75 -16.86 -12.08 -2.52
CA GLN A 75 -16.80 -12.07 -3.99
C GLN A 75 -17.46 -10.83 -4.63
N GLN A 76 -17.70 -9.78 -3.83
CA GLN A 76 -18.23 -8.51 -4.32
C GLN A 76 -17.09 -7.60 -4.76
N GLU A 77 -17.33 -6.88 -5.85
CA GLU A 77 -16.47 -5.77 -6.25
C GLU A 77 -16.71 -4.56 -5.35
N VAL A 78 -15.64 -4.05 -4.74
CA VAL A 78 -15.67 -2.91 -3.82
C VAL A 78 -14.53 -1.96 -4.14
N ALA A 79 -14.63 -0.70 -3.69
CA ALA A 79 -13.55 0.27 -3.83
C ALA A 79 -12.28 -0.21 -3.10
N LEU A 80 -11.12 0.02 -3.74
CA LEU A 80 -9.81 -0.16 -3.12
C LEU A 80 -9.58 0.91 -2.05
N PHE A 81 -8.64 0.63 -1.15
CA PHE A 81 -8.30 1.52 -0.05
C PHE A 81 -7.80 2.87 -0.57
N ASN A 82 -8.35 3.94 0.02
CA ASN A 82 -7.96 5.30 -0.28
C ASN A 82 -7.41 5.98 1.00
N PRO A 83 -6.08 6.18 1.12
CA PRO A 83 -5.45 6.77 2.31
C PRO A 83 -5.79 8.25 2.53
N ARG A 84 -6.47 8.91 1.60
CA ARG A 84 -6.94 10.30 1.74
C ARG A 84 -8.32 10.37 2.39
N GLN A 85 -9.07 9.26 2.37
CA GLN A 85 -10.44 9.17 2.85
C GLN A 85 -10.61 8.18 4.01
N GLN A 86 -9.66 7.26 4.19
CA GLN A 86 -9.77 6.12 5.09
C GLN A 86 -8.52 6.00 5.97
N ALA A 87 -8.71 5.60 7.23
CA ALA A 87 -7.59 5.31 8.13
C ALA A 87 -7.12 3.87 7.94
N TRP A 88 -5.81 3.66 7.79
CA TRP A 88 -5.25 2.32 7.52
C TRP A 88 -5.65 1.28 8.59
N VAL A 89 -5.63 1.69 9.86
CA VAL A 89 -6.01 0.87 11.03
C VAL A 89 -7.43 0.32 10.97
N ASP A 90 -8.36 0.95 10.25
CA ASP A 90 -9.73 0.45 10.13
C ASP A 90 -9.84 -0.69 9.12
N HIS A 91 -8.93 -0.74 8.15
CA HIS A 91 -8.97 -1.68 7.04
C HIS A 91 -7.95 -2.80 7.16
N PHE A 92 -6.86 -2.60 7.89
CA PHE A 92 -5.73 -3.52 7.92
C PHE A 92 -5.19 -3.75 9.33
N ILE A 93 -4.52 -4.88 9.50
CA ILE A 93 -3.77 -5.24 10.70
C ILE A 93 -2.60 -6.14 10.30
N TRP A 94 -1.46 -6.00 10.97
CA TRP A 94 -0.37 -6.96 10.82
C TRP A 94 -0.66 -8.24 11.61
N THR A 95 -0.19 -9.37 11.11
CA THR A 95 -0.04 -10.57 11.95
C THR A 95 0.91 -10.29 13.12
N GLY A 96 0.77 -11.03 14.22
CA GLY A 96 1.61 -10.81 15.41
C GLY A 96 3.11 -10.97 15.14
N ASP A 97 3.48 -11.81 14.15
CA ASP A 97 4.85 -11.97 13.66
C ASP A 97 5.31 -10.84 12.70
N GLY A 98 4.41 -9.94 12.29
CA GLY A 98 4.71 -8.83 11.40
C GLY A 98 4.97 -9.21 9.93
N LEU A 99 4.69 -10.44 9.52
CA LEU A 99 5.02 -10.92 8.17
C LEU A 99 3.92 -10.66 7.15
N LYS A 100 2.66 -10.64 7.59
CA LYS A 100 1.49 -10.51 6.72
C LYS A 100 0.59 -9.36 7.16
N ILE A 101 -0.08 -8.77 6.18
CA ILE A 101 -1.19 -7.84 6.39
C ILE A 101 -2.50 -8.58 6.18
N ILE A 102 -3.42 -8.45 7.13
CA ILE A 102 -4.78 -8.98 7.06
C ILE A 102 -5.74 -7.83 6.80
N GLY A 103 -6.58 -7.97 5.76
CA GLY A 103 -7.71 -7.07 5.52
C GLY A 103 -8.86 -7.34 6.50
N LYS A 104 -9.21 -6.37 7.34
CA LYS A 104 -10.29 -6.47 8.34
C LYS A 104 -11.67 -6.08 7.82
N SER A 105 -11.72 -5.35 6.71
CA SER A 105 -12.93 -4.87 6.06
C SER A 105 -13.00 -5.35 4.60
N PRO A 106 -14.17 -5.26 3.93
CA PRO A 106 -14.28 -5.58 2.51
C PRO A 106 -13.24 -4.85 1.65
N THR A 107 -13.10 -3.52 1.83
CA THR A 107 -12.07 -2.71 1.15
C THR A 107 -10.66 -3.20 1.47
N GLY A 108 -10.36 -3.53 2.74
CA GLY A 108 -9.05 -4.04 3.12
C GLY A 108 -8.72 -5.37 2.44
N ARG A 109 -9.66 -6.32 2.45
CA ARG A 109 -9.50 -7.64 1.80
C ARG A 109 -9.36 -7.50 0.29
N ALA A 110 -10.20 -6.69 -0.35
CA ALA A 110 -10.12 -6.40 -1.77
C ALA A 110 -8.78 -5.76 -2.15
N THR A 111 -8.27 -4.85 -1.32
CA THR A 111 -6.95 -4.21 -1.53
C THR A 111 -5.82 -5.22 -1.36
N CYS A 112 -5.81 -6.01 -0.29
CA CYS A 112 -4.82 -7.06 -0.08
C CYS A 112 -4.78 -8.04 -1.25
N HIS A 113 -5.94 -8.45 -1.76
CA HIS A 113 -6.06 -9.35 -2.90
C HIS A 113 -5.60 -8.70 -4.20
N ARG A 114 -6.13 -7.51 -4.55
CA ARG A 114 -5.82 -6.80 -5.80
C ARG A 114 -4.35 -6.41 -5.92
N LEU A 115 -3.74 -5.96 -4.83
CA LEU A 115 -2.34 -5.55 -4.78
C LEU A 115 -1.41 -6.71 -4.37
N ASP A 116 -1.96 -7.87 -4.07
CA ASP A 116 -1.23 -9.06 -3.62
C ASP A 116 -0.19 -8.73 -2.54
N ILE A 117 -0.63 -7.98 -1.52
CA ILE A 117 0.27 -7.31 -0.55
C ILE A 117 1.20 -8.30 0.17
N ASN A 118 0.75 -9.55 0.32
CA ASN A 118 1.50 -10.63 0.95
C ASN A 118 2.24 -11.55 -0.03
N ASP A 119 2.15 -11.30 -1.35
CA ASP A 119 2.81 -12.11 -2.38
C ASP A 119 2.35 -13.57 -2.34
N GLU A 120 1.04 -13.76 -2.19
CA GLU A 120 0.39 -15.08 -2.14
C GLU A 120 0.09 -15.60 -3.55
N PHE A 121 -0.04 -14.69 -4.53
CA PHE A 121 -0.34 -15.04 -5.93
C PHE A 121 0.89 -14.90 -6.84
N HIS A 122 1.79 -13.97 -6.52
CA HIS A 122 3.00 -13.72 -7.29
C HIS A 122 4.25 -13.95 -6.44
N ASN A 123 5.38 -14.22 -7.09
CA ASN A 123 6.73 -14.30 -6.50
C ASN A 123 6.88 -15.17 -5.23
N GLN A 124 5.98 -16.14 -5.03
CA GLN A 124 6.15 -17.23 -4.05
C GLN A 124 6.49 -16.76 -2.61
N GLY A 125 5.88 -15.66 -2.15
CA GLY A 125 6.09 -15.17 -0.78
C GLY A 125 7.36 -14.34 -0.53
N PHE A 126 8.08 -13.91 -1.57
CA PHE A 126 9.35 -13.18 -1.43
C PHE A 126 9.27 -11.93 -0.53
N ILE A 127 8.15 -11.21 -0.53
CA ILE A 127 7.98 -10.07 0.40
C ILE A 127 8.00 -10.52 1.87
N GLN A 128 7.48 -11.69 2.19
CA GLN A 128 7.41 -12.19 3.55
C GLN A 128 8.85 -12.53 4.03
N GLU A 129 9.67 -13.12 3.17
CA GLU A 129 11.10 -13.34 3.43
C GLU A 129 11.84 -12.01 3.65
N SER A 130 11.57 -11.00 2.82
CA SER A 130 12.15 -9.67 3.00
C SER A 130 11.74 -9.07 4.35
N ARG A 131 10.46 -9.16 4.73
CA ARG A 131 9.94 -8.67 6.02
C ARG A 131 10.60 -9.37 7.21
N GLN A 132 10.92 -10.67 7.12
CA GLN A 132 11.68 -11.39 8.16
C GLN A 132 13.04 -10.72 8.42
N LEU A 133 13.77 -10.36 7.36
CA LEU A 133 15.06 -9.65 7.49
C LEU A 133 14.87 -8.24 8.06
N TRP A 134 13.80 -7.55 7.67
CA TRP A 134 13.50 -6.20 8.16
C TRP A 134 13.12 -6.18 9.65
N ILE A 135 12.44 -7.22 10.12
CA ILE A 135 12.13 -7.44 11.55
C ILE A 135 13.43 -7.63 12.33
N GLN A 136 14.38 -8.42 11.83
CA GLN A 136 15.71 -8.56 12.44
C GLN A 136 16.45 -7.21 12.51
N GLY A 137 16.24 -6.35 11.51
CA GLY A 137 16.73 -4.97 11.50
C GLY A 137 16.04 -4.02 12.49
N GLY A 138 14.94 -4.43 13.12
CA GLY A 138 14.23 -3.68 14.17
C GLY A 138 13.36 -2.53 13.68
N TRP A 139 13.01 -2.49 12.38
CA TRP A 139 12.25 -1.38 11.79
C TRP A 139 10.98 -1.78 11.05
N HIS A 140 10.61 -3.05 11.12
CA HIS A 140 9.38 -3.58 10.54
C HIS A 140 8.67 -4.50 11.54
N PRO A 141 7.33 -4.55 11.56
CA PRO A 141 6.41 -3.54 11.01
C PRO A 141 6.62 -2.15 11.63
N PRO A 142 6.01 -1.07 11.08
CA PRO A 142 5.96 0.22 11.76
C PRO A 142 5.45 0.08 13.21
N VAL A 143 5.99 0.89 14.10
CA VAL A 143 5.72 0.81 15.55
C VAL A 143 4.27 1.17 15.88
N ASP A 144 3.73 2.15 15.15
CA ASP A 144 2.37 2.66 15.38
C ASP A 144 1.28 1.78 14.72
N ASP A 145 1.66 0.78 13.91
CA ASP A 145 0.68 -0.04 13.21
C ASP A 145 0.08 -1.12 14.13
N PRO A 146 -1.24 -1.39 14.01
CA PRO A 146 -1.91 -2.43 14.79
C PRO A 146 -1.38 -3.82 14.44
N ARG A 147 -1.31 -4.69 15.46
CA ARG A 147 -0.91 -6.11 15.34
C ARG A 147 -1.90 -6.99 16.11
N LEU A 148 -2.07 -8.23 15.64
CA LEU A 148 -2.80 -9.27 16.37
C LEU A 148 -2.10 -9.68 17.67
#